data_AF-A0A3L7S287-F1
#
_entry.id   AF-A0A3L7S287-F1
#
_cell.length_a   1.000
_cell.length_b   1.000
_cell.length_c   1.000
_cell.angle_alpha   90.00
_cell.angle_beta   90.00
_cell.angle_gamma   90.00
#
_symmetry.space_group_name_H-M   'P 1'
#
loop_
_entity.id
_entity.type
_entity.pdbx_description
1 polymer ?
#
loop_
_entity_poly.entity_id
_entity_poly.type
_entity_poly.pdbx_seq_one_letter_code
_entity_poly.pdbx_strand_id
1 'polypeptide(L)'
;MTRSLACSFGQRLMLLSLLVMVSCSQLAWSQDAVVYLNQGWSQADRLKYYYTTQGSAAIPYDLYLHLEAVNSTELFRLERFVSEFGFTPGVVDPIQNPDGLPIGIAKTSVKEGRWKGDWLGLTCAACHNNELHYKGTRIRIDGGVNNRINFYGFIAALDNALSATLTNPDRFDRLAKKLAANSDSSRADLRLRLELATKSIHDYRTRGSVTAFPFGPGRIDALTQIHNRVLSSALAVPENWTA
;
A
#
# COMPACT_ATOMS: atom_id res chain seq x y z
N MET A 1 73.90 8.94 53.25
CA MET A 1 74.31 7.51 53.21
C MET A 1 73.25 6.74 52.43
N THR A 2 73.63 5.71 51.67
CA THR A 2 72.87 4.47 51.29
C THR A 2 71.34 4.54 51.09
N ARG A 3 70.68 3.94 50.09
CA ARG A 3 70.97 3.21 48.83
C ARG A 3 69.65 2.51 48.43
N SER A 4 69.18 2.64 47.18
CA SER A 4 68.41 1.65 46.37
C SER A 4 67.90 2.36 45.11
N LEU A 5 68.17 1.94 43.86
CA LEU A 5 67.77 0.68 43.17
C LEU A 5 66.24 0.49 43.17
N ALA A 6 65.50 0.28 42.08
CA ALA A 6 65.75 0.38 40.62
C ALA A 6 64.35 0.57 39.94
N CYS A 7 64.12 0.72 38.63
CA CYS A 7 64.97 0.63 37.43
C CYS A 7 64.38 1.55 36.32
N SER A 8 64.70 1.32 35.04
CA SER A 8 64.06 1.99 33.88
C SER A 8 63.47 0.98 32.89
N PHE A 9 62.28 1.26 32.34
CA PHE A 9 61.85 1.14 30.92
C PHE A 9 60.33 1.33 30.78
N GLY A 10 59.83 1.60 29.56
CA GLY A 10 58.43 1.33 29.21
C GLY A 10 57.54 2.52 28.82
N GLN A 11 57.78 3.08 27.63
CA GLN A 11 56.77 3.60 26.69
C GLN A 11 55.58 4.41 27.21
N ARG A 12 55.66 5.74 27.02
CA ARG A 12 54.48 6.58 26.78
C ARG A 12 53.90 6.23 25.42
N LEU A 13 52.71 5.62 25.35
CA LEU A 13 51.97 5.46 24.10
C LEU A 13 50.75 6.40 24.10
N MET A 14 50.94 7.57 23.51
CA MET A 14 49.87 8.56 23.33
C MET A 14 49.07 8.16 22.10
N LEU A 15 47.93 7.50 22.30
CA LEU A 15 47.05 7.06 21.22
C LEU A 15 46.40 8.27 20.54
N LEU A 16 46.87 8.64 19.35
CA LEU A 16 46.10 9.45 18.40
C LEU A 16 44.93 8.61 17.88
N SER A 17 43.76 8.77 18.50
CA SER A 17 42.50 8.28 17.97
C SER A 17 42.09 9.12 16.75
N LEU A 18 42.48 8.67 15.55
CA LEU A 18 41.95 9.21 14.30
C LEU A 18 40.43 9.02 14.29
N LEU A 19 39.69 10.14 14.35
CA LEU A 19 38.25 10.13 14.14
C LEU A 19 37.99 9.93 12.63
N VAL A 20 37.90 8.66 12.20
CA VAL A 20 37.34 8.34 10.89
C VAL A 20 35.85 8.65 10.96
N MET A 21 35.49 9.89 10.65
CA MET A 21 34.12 10.23 10.33
C MET A 21 33.76 9.48 9.06
N VAL A 22 33.13 8.31 9.23
CA VAL A 22 32.40 7.64 8.17
C VAL A 22 31.26 8.58 7.81
N SER A 23 31.51 9.44 6.82
CA SER A 23 30.49 10.17 6.11
C SER A 23 29.53 9.13 5.54
N CYS A 24 28.46 8.86 6.27
CA CYS A 24 27.33 8.13 5.74
C CYS A 24 26.74 9.04 4.68
N SER A 25 27.24 8.87 3.46
CA SER A 25 26.70 9.51 2.27
C SER A 25 25.25 9.10 2.19
N GLN A 26 24.38 9.96 2.70
CA GLN A 26 22.98 9.95 2.38
C GLN A 26 22.95 10.07 0.86
N LEU A 27 22.74 8.94 0.19
CA LEU A 27 22.25 8.90 -1.17
C LEU A 27 20.89 9.58 -1.10
N ALA A 28 20.91 10.91 -1.18
CA ALA A 28 19.76 11.71 -1.47
C ALA A 28 19.25 11.17 -2.80
N TRP A 29 18.18 10.38 -2.71
CA TRP A 29 17.47 9.89 -3.87
C TRP A 29 17.17 11.11 -4.72
N SER A 30 17.74 11.13 -5.92
CA SER A 30 17.37 12.08 -6.95
C SER A 30 15.84 12.09 -6.99
N GLN A 31 15.24 13.27 -6.84
CA GLN A 31 13.81 13.45 -7.10
C GLN A 31 13.62 13.32 -8.60
N ASP A 32 13.62 12.06 -9.09
CA ASP A 32 13.64 11.75 -10.51
C ASP A 32 12.49 12.47 -11.19
N ALA A 33 12.85 13.33 -12.14
CA ALA A 33 11.92 14.23 -12.80
C ALA A 33 10.84 13.40 -13.50
N VAL A 34 9.57 13.72 -13.23
CA VAL A 34 8.44 13.05 -13.88
C VAL A 34 8.20 13.74 -15.23
N VAL A 35 8.39 13.00 -16.31
CA VAL A 35 8.12 13.43 -17.69
C VAL A 35 6.91 12.67 -18.20
N TYR A 36 5.92 13.42 -18.67
CA TYR A 36 4.75 12.88 -19.35
C TYR A 36 4.99 12.86 -20.85
N LEU A 37 4.67 11.75 -21.50
CA LEU A 37 4.72 11.69 -22.96
C LEU A 37 3.60 12.55 -23.59
N ASN A 38 3.88 13.14 -24.76
CA ASN A 38 2.85 13.80 -25.55
C ASN A 38 1.99 12.75 -26.28
N GLN A 39 1.00 12.23 -25.56
CA GLN A 39 0.06 11.22 -26.06
C GLN A 39 -1.27 11.84 -26.54
N GLY A 40 -1.36 13.18 -26.65
CA GLY A 40 -2.60 13.90 -26.95
C GLY A 40 -3.52 14.15 -25.74
N TRP A 41 -3.06 13.85 -24.52
CA TRP A 41 -3.83 14.03 -23.28
C TRP A 41 -3.58 15.41 -22.65
N SER A 42 -4.64 16.10 -22.22
CA SER A 42 -4.49 17.24 -21.29
C SER A 42 -4.23 16.75 -19.86
N GLN A 43 -3.87 17.66 -18.94
CA GLN A 43 -3.74 17.30 -17.53
C GLN A 43 -5.09 16.88 -16.92
N ALA A 44 -6.20 17.50 -17.35
CA ALA A 44 -7.54 17.15 -16.89
C ALA A 44 -7.95 15.74 -17.33
N ASP A 45 -7.62 15.35 -18.57
CA ASP A 45 -7.88 14.01 -19.09
C ASP A 45 -7.12 12.95 -18.28
N ARG A 46 -5.83 13.20 -17.98
CA ARG A 46 -5.00 12.30 -17.16
C ARG A 46 -5.60 12.08 -15.78
N LEU A 47 -5.91 13.16 -15.05
CA LEU A 47 -6.51 13.07 -13.72
C LEU A 47 -7.85 12.33 -13.74
N LYS A 48 -8.72 12.66 -14.70
CA LYS A 48 -9.99 11.94 -14.90
C LYS A 48 -9.76 10.45 -15.13
N TYR A 49 -8.81 10.06 -15.99
CA TYR A 49 -8.51 8.66 -16.28
C TYR A 49 -7.89 7.91 -15.09
N TYR A 50 -6.97 8.54 -14.36
CA TYR A 50 -6.34 7.95 -13.18
C TYR A 50 -7.34 7.59 -12.08
N TYR A 51 -8.38 8.41 -11.90
CA TYR A 51 -9.31 8.32 -10.76
C TYR A 51 -10.77 7.98 -11.14
N THR A 52 -11.07 7.70 -12.42
CA THR A 52 -12.37 7.12 -12.82
C THR A 52 -12.46 5.68 -12.31
N THR A 53 -13.34 5.46 -11.32
CA THR A 53 -13.63 4.12 -10.79
C THR A 53 -14.17 3.17 -11.86
N GLN A 54 -13.75 1.90 -11.82
CA GLN A 54 -14.35 0.82 -12.61
C GLN A 54 -15.59 0.18 -11.94
N GLY A 55 -16.11 0.77 -10.86
CA GLY A 55 -17.28 0.29 -10.12
C GLY A 55 -16.99 -0.79 -9.06
N SER A 56 -15.72 -1.14 -8.83
CA SER A 56 -15.34 -2.09 -7.78
C SER A 56 -15.48 -1.48 -6.38
N ALA A 57 -16.17 -2.17 -5.48
CA ALA A 57 -16.32 -1.80 -4.07
C ALA A 57 -15.60 -2.83 -3.19
N ALA A 58 -14.33 -2.57 -2.82
CA ALA A 58 -13.46 -3.57 -2.20
C ALA A 58 -13.42 -3.47 -0.65
N ILE A 59 -13.23 -2.27 -0.13
CA ILE A 59 -13.11 -1.95 1.31
C ILE A 59 -13.84 -0.61 1.57
N PRO A 60 -14.54 -0.41 2.71
CA PRO A 60 -15.11 0.89 3.04
C PRO A 60 -14.04 1.99 3.01
N TYR A 61 -14.36 3.10 2.35
CA TYR A 61 -13.37 4.10 1.97
C TYR A 61 -12.66 4.75 3.17
N ASP A 62 -13.44 5.07 4.20
CA ASP A 62 -12.99 5.70 5.44
C ASP A 62 -12.07 4.77 6.26
N LEU A 63 -12.33 3.46 6.27
CA LEU A 63 -11.43 2.46 6.86
C LEU A 63 -10.07 2.50 6.16
N TYR A 64 -10.02 2.44 4.83
CA TYR A 64 -8.76 2.47 4.09
C TYR A 64 -7.98 3.78 4.30
N LEU A 65 -8.67 4.93 4.31
CA LEU A 65 -8.01 6.23 4.52
C LEU A 65 -7.26 6.33 5.86
N HIS A 66 -7.73 5.61 6.87
CA HIS A 66 -7.26 5.69 8.26
C HIS A 66 -6.54 4.43 8.75
N LEU A 67 -6.44 3.39 7.92
CA LEU A 67 -5.77 2.13 8.23
C LEU A 67 -4.27 2.33 8.42
N GLU A 68 -3.72 1.82 9.52
CA GLU A 68 -2.28 1.81 9.79
C GLU A 68 -1.61 0.60 9.11
N ALA A 69 -0.40 0.78 8.56
CA ALA A 69 0.37 -0.34 8.03
C ALA A 69 0.68 -1.37 9.14
N VAL A 70 0.86 -2.65 8.78
CA VAL A 70 0.93 -3.77 9.76
C VAL A 70 1.99 -3.59 10.86
N ASN A 71 3.13 -2.96 10.55
CA ASN A 71 4.26 -2.75 11.47
C ASN A 71 4.59 -1.26 11.72
N SER A 72 3.67 -0.33 11.42
CA SER A 72 3.83 1.11 11.69
C SER A 72 2.51 1.70 12.23
N THR A 73 2.57 2.85 12.89
CA THR A 73 1.40 3.68 13.25
C THR A 73 1.00 4.65 12.12
N GLU A 74 1.75 4.64 11.02
CA GLU A 74 1.51 5.49 9.87
C GLU A 74 0.55 4.83 8.88
N LEU A 75 -0.15 5.67 8.10
CA LEU A 75 -1.25 5.23 7.24
C LEU A 75 -0.75 4.36 6.07
N PHE A 76 -1.39 3.20 5.87
CA PHE A 76 -1.08 2.23 4.82
C PHE A 76 -1.10 2.83 3.41
N ARG A 77 -1.94 3.84 3.17
CA ARG A 77 -2.07 4.54 1.89
C ARG A 77 -0.89 5.44 1.50
N LEU A 78 0.07 5.66 2.39
CA LEU A 78 1.21 6.57 2.14
C LEU A 78 2.16 5.99 1.08
N GLU A 79 2.71 6.88 0.25
CA GLU A 79 3.51 6.55 -0.94
C GLU A 79 4.51 5.42 -0.68
N ARG A 80 5.36 5.55 0.34
CA ARG A 80 6.42 4.58 0.66
C ARG A 80 5.94 3.14 0.93
N PHE A 81 4.66 2.93 1.30
CA PHE A 81 4.10 1.60 1.50
C PHE A 81 3.43 1.10 0.22
N VAL A 82 2.63 1.94 -0.46
CA VAL A 82 1.93 1.52 -1.68
C VAL A 82 2.87 1.36 -2.88
N SER A 83 4.00 2.08 -2.92
CA SER A 83 5.02 1.96 -3.97
C SER A 83 5.78 0.64 -3.93
N GLU A 84 5.86 -0.04 -2.77
CA GLU A 84 6.38 -1.41 -2.65
C GLU A 84 5.58 -2.40 -3.52
N PHE A 85 4.29 -2.10 -3.75
CA PHE A 85 3.40 -2.88 -4.61
C PHE A 85 3.28 -2.33 -6.03
N GLY A 86 4.16 -1.40 -6.43
CA GLY A 86 4.19 -0.83 -7.78
C GLY A 86 3.04 0.12 -8.11
N PHE A 87 2.31 0.61 -7.09
CA PHE A 87 1.42 1.75 -7.29
C PHE A 87 2.24 3.02 -7.55
N THR A 88 1.74 3.81 -8.50
CA THR A 88 2.39 5.07 -8.88
C THR A 88 1.89 6.20 -7.96
N PRO A 89 2.78 7.08 -7.45
CA PRO A 89 2.38 8.20 -6.60
C PRO A 89 1.35 9.10 -7.29
N GLY A 90 0.27 9.40 -6.58
CA GLY A 90 -0.74 10.35 -7.03
C GLY A 90 -0.48 11.74 -6.46
N VAL A 91 -1.00 12.77 -7.14
CA VAL A 91 -1.07 14.14 -6.62
C VAL A 91 -2.44 14.38 -6.01
N VAL A 92 -2.51 15.22 -4.98
CA VAL A 92 -3.78 15.75 -4.47
C VAL A 92 -4.41 16.62 -5.55
N ASP A 93 -5.66 16.33 -5.89
CA ASP A 93 -6.48 17.13 -6.78
C ASP A 93 -7.86 17.34 -6.14
N PRO A 94 -8.35 18.58 -5.93
CA PRO A 94 -9.60 18.83 -5.21
C PRO A 94 -10.86 18.18 -5.81
N ILE A 95 -10.83 17.76 -7.08
CA ILE A 95 -11.99 17.23 -7.80
C ILE A 95 -11.88 15.71 -7.97
N GLN A 96 -10.72 15.23 -8.45
CA GLN A 96 -10.50 13.84 -8.84
C GLN A 96 -9.83 13.00 -7.74
N ASN A 97 -9.00 13.62 -6.89
CA ASN A 97 -8.21 12.91 -5.88
C ASN A 97 -7.96 13.76 -4.61
N PRO A 98 -9.02 14.14 -3.87
CA PRO A 98 -8.89 15.06 -2.73
C PRO A 98 -8.06 14.47 -1.59
N ASP A 99 -8.00 13.14 -1.47
CA ASP A 99 -7.28 12.43 -0.42
C ASP A 99 -5.82 12.08 -0.78
N GLY A 100 -5.38 12.33 -2.02
CA GLY A 100 -4.02 12.00 -2.47
C GLY A 100 -3.74 10.49 -2.57
N LEU A 101 -4.70 9.72 -3.08
CA LEU A 101 -4.54 8.30 -3.39
C LEU A 101 -3.52 8.09 -4.53
N PRO A 102 -2.84 6.93 -4.60
CA PRO A 102 -2.01 6.58 -5.74
C PRO A 102 -2.84 6.40 -7.03
N ILE A 103 -2.20 6.61 -8.18
CA ILE A 103 -2.80 6.32 -9.49
C ILE A 103 -3.17 4.84 -9.56
N GLY A 104 -4.42 4.56 -9.93
CA GLY A 104 -4.97 3.20 -9.96
C GLY A 104 -5.96 2.89 -8.83
N ILE A 105 -6.11 3.77 -7.84
CA ILE A 105 -7.07 3.62 -6.74
C ILE A 105 -7.94 4.88 -6.64
N ALA A 106 -9.25 4.72 -6.49
CA ALA A 106 -10.19 5.82 -6.36
C ALA A 106 -11.33 5.50 -5.38
N LYS A 107 -12.09 6.55 -5.02
CA LYS A 107 -13.39 6.41 -4.36
C LYS A 107 -14.44 5.88 -5.36
N THR A 108 -15.23 4.91 -4.91
CA THR A 108 -16.41 4.37 -5.59
C THR A 108 -17.64 4.62 -4.72
N SER A 109 -18.46 5.59 -5.11
CA SER A 109 -19.71 5.91 -4.40
C SER A 109 -20.88 5.14 -5.00
N VAL A 110 -21.42 4.18 -4.25
CA VAL A 110 -22.59 3.40 -4.63
C VAL A 110 -23.84 4.03 -4.01
N LYS A 111 -24.82 4.43 -4.84
CA LYS A 111 -25.98 5.22 -4.40
C LYS A 111 -27.09 4.39 -3.72
N GLU A 112 -27.24 3.12 -4.12
CA GLU A 112 -28.39 2.29 -3.76
C GLU A 112 -28.04 0.79 -3.70
N GLY A 113 -29.01 -0.02 -3.23
CA GLY A 113 -28.84 -1.46 -3.06
C GLY A 113 -27.92 -1.85 -1.89
N ARG A 114 -27.60 -3.15 -1.80
CA ARG A 114 -26.84 -3.75 -0.67
C ARG A 114 -25.42 -3.23 -0.47
N TRP A 115 -24.86 -2.53 -1.48
CA TRP A 115 -23.51 -1.98 -1.46
C TRP A 115 -23.51 -0.46 -1.27
N LYS A 116 -24.64 0.17 -0.96
CA LYS A 116 -24.75 1.63 -0.77
C LYS A 116 -23.69 2.14 0.22
N GLY A 117 -22.92 3.15 -0.21
CA GLY A 117 -21.83 3.75 0.57
C GLY A 117 -20.63 4.17 -0.28
N ASP A 118 -19.62 4.73 0.39
CA ASP A 118 -18.32 5.06 -0.21
C ASP A 118 -17.32 3.92 0.02
N TRP A 119 -16.75 3.42 -1.07
CA TRP A 119 -15.78 2.32 -1.06
C TRP A 119 -14.49 2.74 -1.73
N LEU A 120 -13.39 2.09 -1.37
CA LEU A 120 -12.20 2.07 -2.20
C LEU A 120 -12.43 1.11 -3.38
N GLY A 121 -12.06 1.55 -4.58
CA GLY A 121 -12.03 0.74 -5.78
C GLY A 121 -10.74 0.91 -6.55
N LEU A 122 -10.44 -0.06 -7.42
CA LEU A 122 -9.44 0.12 -8.46
C LEU A 122 -10.00 0.99 -9.58
N THR A 123 -9.10 1.60 -10.34
CA THR A 123 -9.38 2.20 -11.65
C THR A 123 -8.65 1.43 -12.74
N CYS A 124 -9.02 1.65 -14.00
CA CYS A 124 -8.33 1.05 -15.14
C CYS A 124 -6.81 1.35 -15.11
N ALA A 125 -6.42 2.51 -14.58
CA ALA A 125 -5.03 2.93 -14.47
C ALA A 125 -4.18 2.08 -13.50
N ALA A 126 -4.75 1.23 -12.64
CA ALA A 126 -3.95 0.30 -11.84
C ALA A 126 -3.14 -0.66 -12.72
N CYS A 127 -3.78 -1.15 -13.79
CA CYS A 127 -3.19 -2.10 -14.74
C CYS A 127 -2.77 -1.44 -16.07
N HIS A 128 -3.39 -0.32 -16.44
CA HIS A 128 -3.19 0.36 -17.72
C HIS A 128 -2.51 1.74 -17.61
N ASN A 129 -1.72 2.00 -16.57
CA ASN A 129 -0.81 3.14 -16.54
C ASN A 129 0.61 2.70 -16.14
N ASN A 130 1.64 3.11 -16.89
CA ASN A 130 3.02 2.68 -16.63
C ASN A 130 3.95 3.85 -16.23
N GLU A 131 5.05 3.52 -15.55
CA GLU A 131 6.15 4.42 -15.23
C GLU A 131 7.51 3.73 -15.45
N LEU A 132 8.23 4.16 -16.48
CA LEU A 132 9.59 3.70 -16.76
C LEU A 132 10.61 4.56 -16.00
N HIS A 133 11.59 3.92 -15.37
CA HIS A 133 12.71 4.60 -14.71
C HIS A 133 13.94 4.50 -15.62
N TYR A 134 14.41 5.62 -16.18
CA TYR A 134 15.53 5.66 -17.11
C TYR A 134 16.43 6.87 -16.84
N LYS A 135 17.70 6.61 -16.50
CA LYS A 135 18.74 7.65 -16.26
C LYS A 135 18.30 8.79 -15.31
N GLY A 136 17.64 8.46 -14.20
CA GLY A 136 17.15 9.46 -13.24
C GLY A 136 15.89 10.23 -13.68
N THR A 137 15.17 9.72 -14.69
CA THR A 137 13.90 10.27 -15.17
C THR A 137 12.80 9.23 -15.03
N ARG A 138 11.64 9.65 -14.51
CA ARG A 138 10.40 8.86 -14.46
C ARG A 138 9.52 9.21 -15.65
N ILE A 139 9.43 8.32 -16.63
CA ILE A 139 8.64 8.52 -17.84
C ILE A 139 7.26 7.89 -17.61
N ARG A 140 6.22 8.73 -17.47
CA ARG A 140 4.81 8.32 -17.36
C ARG A 140 4.28 7.96 -18.75
N ILE A 141 3.65 6.79 -18.86
CA ILE A 141 2.99 6.31 -20.07
C ILE A 141 1.51 6.05 -19.74
N ASP A 142 0.66 7.00 -20.13
CA ASP A 142 -0.78 6.94 -19.94
C ASP A 142 -1.38 5.85 -20.85
N GLY A 143 -2.24 4.97 -20.34
CA GLY A 143 -2.78 3.85 -21.13
C GLY A 143 -1.80 2.68 -21.38
N GLY A 144 -0.54 2.76 -20.92
CA GLY A 144 0.45 1.70 -21.06
C GLY A 144 0.30 0.59 -20.01
N VAL A 145 0.78 -0.63 -20.30
CA VAL A 145 0.69 -1.76 -19.34
C VAL A 145 1.55 -1.49 -18.11
N ASN A 146 0.94 -1.47 -16.92
CA ASN A 146 1.66 -1.39 -15.65
C ASN A 146 2.42 -2.70 -15.40
N ASN A 147 3.74 -2.71 -15.61
CA ASN A 147 4.57 -3.88 -15.36
C ASN A 147 5.10 -3.99 -13.92
N ARG A 148 4.73 -3.05 -13.04
CA ARG A 148 5.21 -2.95 -11.65
C ARG A 148 4.16 -3.39 -10.63
N ILE A 149 2.87 -3.31 -10.96
CA ILE A 149 1.77 -3.59 -10.03
C ILE A 149 1.85 -5.03 -9.49
N ASN A 150 2.11 -5.17 -8.20
CA ASN A 150 2.09 -6.43 -7.46
C ASN A 150 0.76 -6.54 -6.70
N PHE A 151 -0.30 -6.88 -7.43
CA PHE A 151 -1.65 -6.89 -6.86
C PHE A 151 -1.82 -7.98 -5.78
N TYR A 152 -1.18 -9.14 -5.92
CA TYR A 152 -1.18 -10.19 -4.89
C TYR A 152 -0.56 -9.69 -3.58
N GLY A 153 0.62 -9.05 -3.67
CA GLY A 153 1.31 -8.46 -2.53
C GLY A 153 0.48 -7.36 -1.84
N PHE A 154 -0.14 -6.48 -2.62
CA PHE A 154 -1.00 -5.42 -2.08
C PHE A 154 -2.19 -5.98 -1.29
N ILE A 155 -2.90 -6.96 -1.84
CA ILE A 155 -4.01 -7.63 -1.18
C ILE A 155 -3.55 -8.35 0.11
N ALA A 156 -2.40 -9.04 0.07
CA ALA A 156 -1.82 -9.68 1.25
C ALA A 156 -1.44 -8.67 2.35
N ALA A 157 -0.89 -7.52 1.99
CA ALA A 157 -0.54 -6.46 2.93
C ALA A 157 -1.78 -5.76 3.52
N LEU A 158 -2.82 -5.55 2.70
CA LEU A 158 -4.10 -5.00 3.14
C LEU A 158 -4.82 -5.96 4.11
N ASP A 159 -4.87 -7.26 3.81
CA ASP A 159 -5.38 -8.30 4.70
C ASP A 159 -4.66 -8.31 6.06
N ASN A 160 -3.32 -8.28 6.03
CA ASN A 160 -2.49 -8.22 7.23
C ASN A 160 -2.75 -6.95 8.06
N ALA A 161 -2.89 -5.78 7.41
CA ALA A 161 -3.12 -4.51 8.08
C ALA A 161 -4.52 -4.43 8.72
N LEU A 162 -5.55 -4.94 8.04
CA LEU A 162 -6.91 -5.08 8.57
C LEU A 162 -6.93 -6.05 9.76
N SER A 163 -6.37 -7.24 9.59
CA SER A 163 -6.27 -8.27 10.63
C SER A 163 -5.53 -7.77 11.87
N ALA A 164 -4.41 -7.06 11.71
CA ALA A 164 -3.67 -6.44 12.82
C ALA A 164 -4.49 -5.35 13.52
N THR A 165 -5.26 -4.55 12.78
CA THR A 165 -6.13 -3.51 13.36
C THR A 165 -7.35 -4.11 14.08
N LEU A 166 -7.84 -5.25 13.62
CA LEU A 166 -8.94 -5.97 14.25
C LEU A 166 -8.49 -6.69 15.53
N THR A 167 -7.31 -7.30 15.53
CA THR A 167 -6.84 -8.15 16.65
C THR A 167 -6.11 -7.39 17.75
N ASN A 168 -5.55 -6.20 17.47
CA ASN A 168 -4.86 -5.37 18.45
C ASN A 168 -5.76 -4.23 18.97
N PRO A 169 -6.07 -4.17 20.29
CA PRO A 169 -6.93 -3.12 20.86
C PRO A 169 -6.41 -1.69 20.62
N ASP A 170 -5.11 -1.44 20.79
CA ASP A 170 -4.54 -0.10 20.64
C ASP A 170 -4.65 0.42 19.19
N ARG A 171 -4.50 -0.47 18.19
CA ARG A 171 -4.72 -0.14 16.77
C ARG A 171 -6.19 0.18 16.51
N PHE A 172 -7.10 -0.64 17.05
CA PHE A 172 -8.53 -0.39 16.95
C PHE A 172 -8.92 0.96 17.57
N ASP A 173 -8.36 1.31 18.72
CA ASP A 173 -8.63 2.58 19.40
C ASP A 173 -8.11 3.79 18.62
N ARG A 174 -6.95 3.69 17.97
CA ARG A 174 -6.45 4.74 17.08
C ARG A 174 -7.33 4.90 15.84
N LEU A 175 -7.83 3.81 15.25
CA LEU A 175 -8.79 3.85 14.16
C LEU A 175 -10.13 4.48 14.61
N ALA A 176 -10.67 4.05 15.75
CA ALA A 176 -11.89 4.59 16.33
C ALA A 176 -11.79 6.11 16.58
N LYS A 177 -10.66 6.57 17.13
CA LYS A 177 -10.38 7.99 17.32
C LYS A 177 -10.30 8.77 16.01
N LYS A 178 -9.66 8.22 14.97
CA LYS A 178 -9.60 8.83 13.62
C LYS A 178 -10.98 8.97 12.98
N LEU A 179 -11.88 8.02 13.24
CA LEU A 179 -13.26 7.99 12.71
C LEU A 179 -14.32 8.56 13.68
N ALA A 180 -13.89 9.22 14.76
CA ALA A 180 -14.76 9.80 15.80
C ALA A 180 -15.79 8.83 16.43
N ALA A 181 -15.49 7.53 16.44
CA ALA A 181 -16.30 6.50 17.10
C ALA A 181 -16.08 6.53 18.63
N ASN A 182 -16.76 7.47 19.29
CA ASN A 182 -16.55 7.83 20.70
C ASN A 182 -17.51 7.14 21.69
N SER A 183 -18.60 6.53 21.22
CA SER A 183 -19.57 5.78 22.05
C SER A 183 -19.41 4.27 21.89
N ASP A 184 -19.84 3.50 22.88
CA ASP A 184 -19.87 2.02 22.78
C ASP A 184 -20.62 1.52 21.55
N SER A 185 -21.74 2.17 21.19
CA SER A 185 -22.52 1.85 19.99
C SER A 185 -21.77 2.12 18.69
N SER A 186 -21.10 3.28 18.56
CA SER A 186 -20.30 3.62 17.37
C SER A 186 -19.03 2.78 17.25
N ARG A 187 -18.46 2.37 18.40
CA ARG A 187 -17.33 1.42 18.45
C ARG A 187 -17.76 0.01 18.06
N ALA A 188 -18.93 -0.45 18.49
CA ALA A 188 -19.50 -1.73 18.07
C ALA A 188 -19.83 -1.77 16.57
N ASP A 189 -20.39 -0.69 16.00
CA ASP A 189 -20.59 -0.56 14.55
C ASP A 189 -19.25 -0.60 13.79
N LEU A 190 -18.27 0.22 14.21
CA LEU A 190 -16.94 0.22 13.62
C LEU A 190 -16.27 -1.17 13.69
N ARG A 191 -16.46 -1.89 14.80
CA ARG A 191 -15.95 -3.25 14.99
C ARG A 191 -16.55 -4.20 13.96
N LEU A 192 -17.88 -4.22 13.83
CA LEU A 192 -18.58 -5.04 12.84
C LEU A 192 -18.17 -4.70 11.40
N ARG A 193 -18.05 -3.41 11.07
CA ARG A 193 -17.59 -2.94 9.74
C ARG A 193 -16.16 -3.40 9.44
N LEU A 194 -15.26 -3.34 10.43
CA LEU A 194 -13.89 -3.82 10.30
C LEU A 194 -13.84 -5.34 10.17
N GLU A 195 -14.65 -6.09 10.91
CA GLU A 195 -14.76 -7.55 10.81
C GLU A 195 -15.23 -7.99 9.42
N LEU A 196 -16.28 -7.35 8.89
CA LEU A 196 -16.79 -7.61 7.54
C LEU A 196 -15.77 -7.27 6.45
N ALA A 197 -15.06 -6.13 6.58
CA ALA A 197 -14.01 -5.74 5.64
C ALA A 197 -12.81 -6.69 5.69
N THR A 198 -12.33 -7.03 6.89
CA THR A 198 -11.23 -7.98 7.11
C THR A 198 -11.59 -9.33 6.49
N LYS A 199 -12.78 -9.87 6.82
CA LYS A 199 -13.26 -11.14 6.25
C LYS A 199 -13.34 -11.09 4.73
N SER A 200 -13.88 -10.03 4.14
CA SER A 200 -14.00 -9.88 2.67
C SER A 200 -12.64 -9.92 1.97
N ILE A 201 -11.65 -9.18 2.47
CA ILE A 201 -10.29 -9.14 1.90
C ILE A 201 -9.54 -10.46 2.16
N HIS A 202 -9.66 -11.02 3.36
CA HIS A 202 -9.09 -12.32 3.69
C HIS A 202 -9.65 -13.44 2.79
N ASP A 203 -10.97 -13.46 2.57
CA ASP A 203 -11.64 -14.39 1.67
C ASP A 203 -11.17 -14.19 0.20
N TYR A 204 -10.99 -12.94 -0.23
CA TYR A 204 -10.46 -12.62 -1.56
C TYR A 204 -9.02 -13.12 -1.74
N ARG A 205 -8.18 -13.03 -0.71
CA ARG A 205 -6.81 -13.56 -0.69
C ARG A 205 -6.75 -15.09 -0.65
N THR A 206 -7.53 -15.70 0.23
CA THR A 206 -7.41 -17.13 0.62
C THR A 206 -8.35 -18.07 -0.10
N ARG A 207 -9.32 -17.55 -0.88
CA ARG A 207 -10.20 -18.37 -1.75
C ARG A 207 -10.38 -17.79 -3.15
N GLY A 208 -10.47 -16.46 -3.29
CA GLY A 208 -10.58 -15.81 -4.60
C GLY A 208 -9.29 -15.88 -5.42
N SER A 209 -8.18 -15.45 -4.82
CA SER A 209 -6.86 -15.26 -5.46
C SER A 209 -5.86 -16.36 -5.12
N VAL A 210 -6.35 -17.55 -4.77
CA VAL A 210 -5.48 -18.72 -4.56
C VAL A 210 -4.86 -19.10 -5.89
N THR A 211 -3.56 -19.41 -5.85
CA THR A 211 -2.80 -19.90 -6.99
C THR A 211 -1.62 -20.72 -6.46
N ALA A 212 -1.20 -21.75 -7.20
CA ALA A 212 -0.06 -22.59 -6.85
C ALA A 212 1.26 -21.79 -6.82
N PHE A 213 1.34 -20.71 -7.60
CA PHE A 213 2.52 -19.86 -7.72
C PHE A 213 2.11 -18.38 -7.68
N PRO A 214 2.46 -17.62 -6.61
CA PRO A 214 2.12 -16.21 -6.51
C PRO A 214 2.57 -15.42 -7.75
N PHE A 215 1.63 -14.76 -8.41
CA PHE A 215 1.92 -13.98 -9.61
C PHE A 215 2.72 -12.72 -9.25
N GLY A 216 3.80 -12.48 -9.99
CA GLY A 216 4.69 -11.33 -9.78
C GLY A 216 4.14 -10.01 -10.33
N PRO A 217 4.95 -8.92 -10.23
CA PRO A 217 4.64 -7.62 -10.80
C PRO A 217 4.16 -7.67 -12.26
N GLY A 218 3.12 -6.90 -12.58
CA GLY A 218 2.57 -6.80 -13.93
C GLY A 218 1.80 -8.03 -14.41
N ARG A 219 1.53 -9.00 -13.52
CA ARG A 219 0.75 -10.20 -13.82
C ARG A 219 -0.49 -10.25 -12.93
N ILE A 220 -1.52 -10.93 -13.42
CA ILE A 220 -2.69 -11.31 -12.65
C ILE A 220 -3.16 -12.67 -13.16
N ASP A 221 -3.44 -13.62 -12.26
CA ASP A 221 -4.08 -14.87 -12.64
C ASP A 221 -5.60 -14.68 -12.75
N ALA A 222 -6.01 -14.06 -13.87
CA ALA A 222 -7.40 -13.73 -14.11
C ALA A 222 -8.28 -14.99 -14.30
N LEU A 223 -7.74 -16.07 -14.88
CA LEU A 223 -8.51 -17.28 -15.16
C LEU A 223 -8.88 -17.99 -13.85
N THR A 224 -7.90 -18.23 -12.98
CA THR A 224 -8.14 -18.85 -11.67
C THR A 224 -9.01 -17.98 -10.78
N GLN A 225 -8.79 -16.65 -10.76
CA GLN A 225 -9.64 -15.73 -9.99
C GLN A 225 -11.09 -15.71 -10.48
N ILE A 226 -11.35 -15.74 -11.80
CA ILE A 226 -12.70 -15.80 -12.35
C ILE A 226 -13.35 -17.17 -12.03
N HIS A 227 -12.62 -18.27 -12.22
CA HIS A 227 -13.07 -19.62 -11.85
C HIS A 227 -13.48 -19.69 -10.38
N ASN A 228 -12.58 -19.31 -9.47
CA ASN A 228 -12.83 -19.32 -8.02
C ASN A 228 -13.97 -18.37 -7.62
N ARG A 229 -14.07 -17.21 -8.29
CA ARG A 229 -15.17 -16.28 -8.05
C ARG A 229 -16.52 -16.85 -8.44
N VAL A 230 -16.62 -17.53 -9.58
CA VAL A 230 -17.88 -18.10 -10.08
C VAL A 230 -18.20 -19.40 -9.34
N LEU A 231 -17.33 -20.42 -9.40
CA LEU A 231 -17.67 -21.78 -8.98
C LEU A 231 -17.58 -22.02 -7.47
N SER A 232 -16.71 -21.30 -6.76
CA SER A 232 -16.61 -21.39 -5.29
C SER A 232 -17.41 -20.28 -4.60
N SER A 233 -17.07 -19.00 -4.86
CA SER A 233 -17.64 -17.88 -4.11
C SER A 233 -19.10 -17.55 -4.46
N ALA A 234 -19.47 -17.51 -5.74
CA ALA A 234 -20.81 -17.08 -6.14
C ALA A 234 -21.87 -18.18 -6.00
N LEU A 235 -21.48 -19.45 -6.19
CA LEU A 235 -22.34 -20.61 -5.92
C LEU A 235 -22.37 -21.02 -4.44
N ALA A 236 -21.54 -20.41 -3.59
CA ALA A 236 -21.39 -20.76 -2.17
C ALA A 236 -21.04 -22.26 -1.94
N VAL A 237 -20.16 -22.81 -2.78
CA VAL A 237 -19.59 -24.16 -2.65
C VAL A 237 -18.09 -24.01 -2.42
N PRO A 238 -17.64 -23.79 -1.16
CA PRO A 238 -16.25 -23.42 -0.87
C PRO A 238 -15.22 -24.32 -1.55
N GLU A 239 -15.51 -25.61 -1.65
CA GLU A 239 -14.67 -26.71 -2.15
C GLU A 239 -14.33 -26.60 -3.65
N ASN A 240 -15.11 -25.86 -4.43
CA ASN A 240 -14.93 -25.71 -5.90
C ASN A 240 -13.77 -24.75 -6.30
N TRP A 241 -12.83 -24.48 -5.40
CA TRP A 241 -11.68 -23.62 -5.69
C TRP A 241 -10.55 -24.41 -6.39
N THR A 242 -9.69 -23.70 -7.12
CA THR A 242 -8.45 -24.23 -7.70
C THR A 242 -7.28 -23.28 -7.44
N ALA A 243 -6.08 -23.85 -7.45
CA ALA A 243 -4.78 -23.17 -7.44
C ALA A 243 -4.13 -23.23 -8.84
#